data_AF-F1JYR0-F1
#
_entry.id   AF-F1JYR0-F1
#
_cell.length_a   1.000
_cell.length_b   1.000
_cell.length_c   1.000
_cell.angle_alpha   90.00
_cell.angle_beta   90.00
_cell.angle_gamma   90.00
#
_symmetry.space_group_name_H-M   'P 1'
#
loop_
_entity.id
_entity.type
_entity.pdbx_description
1 polymer ?
#
loop_
_entity_poly.entity_id
_entity_poly.type
_entity_poly.pdbx_seq_one_letter_code
_entity_poly.pdbx_strand_id
1 'polypeptide(L)'
;EFRALGKRAFDMNILQTFFNMVMPRAVPYVKMVFPVRLIDKDVADFFTSTFEENVKYREKNKVLRHDFVDLLMQLKNKSNADTEGIDADILPAQAFVFFLAGFETSSSTLGNVMTELAYNQDVQDKVRAEVQRVLNKHGGNISYEALSELTYMEQVIDETMRLYPAASNMVRMTNDDYVLPTTGADGKPAVLPKGVKVII
;
A
#
# COMPACT_ATOMS: atom_id res chain seq x y z
N GLU A 1 10.72 0.34 17.93
CA GLU A 1 10.63 -1.04 17.42
C GLU A 1 9.70 -1.16 16.20
N PHE A 2 8.40 -0.90 16.34
CA PHE A 2 7.41 -1.00 15.25
C PHE A 2 7.82 -0.28 13.94
N ARG A 3 8.24 1.00 14.02
CA ARG A 3 8.74 1.75 12.84
C ARG A 3 9.98 1.10 12.18
N ALA A 4 10.88 0.55 12.98
CA ALA A 4 12.12 -0.05 12.46
C ALA A 4 11.82 -1.36 11.73
N LEU A 5 10.96 -2.21 12.29
CA LEU A 5 10.50 -3.45 11.65
C LEU A 5 9.59 -3.18 10.44
N GLY A 6 8.76 -2.14 10.51
CA GLY A 6 7.96 -1.68 9.37
C GLY A 6 8.83 -1.25 8.19
N LYS A 7 9.92 -0.51 8.43
CA LYS A 7 10.88 -0.15 7.38
C LYS A 7 11.61 -1.39 6.83
N ARG A 8 12.04 -2.30 7.70
CA ARG A 8 12.69 -3.55 7.29
C ARG A 8 11.81 -4.43 6.41
N ALA A 9 10.49 -4.34 6.50
CA ALA A 9 9.59 -5.03 5.58
C ALA A 9 9.75 -4.57 4.11
N PHE A 10 10.27 -3.37 3.89
CA PHE A 10 10.57 -2.80 2.57
C PHE A 10 12.06 -2.87 2.20
N ASP A 11 12.94 -3.12 3.17
CA ASP A 11 14.36 -3.33 2.93
C ASP A 11 14.56 -4.70 2.26
N MET A 12 14.62 -4.71 0.93
CA MET A 12 14.91 -5.92 0.19
C MET A 12 16.38 -6.31 0.37
N ASN A 13 16.64 -7.42 1.07
CA ASN A 13 17.96 -8.02 1.14
C ASN A 13 18.38 -8.48 -0.26
N ILE A 14 19.54 -8.01 -0.76
CA ILE A 14 20.07 -8.32 -2.10
C ILE A 14 20.04 -9.83 -2.39
N LEU A 15 20.38 -10.65 -1.39
CA LEU A 15 20.36 -12.11 -1.52
C LEU A 15 18.92 -12.64 -1.67
N GLN A 16 17.98 -12.12 -0.87
CA GLN A 16 16.57 -12.48 -0.99
C GLN A 16 15.97 -12.01 -2.31
N THR A 17 16.28 -10.80 -2.78
CA THR A 17 15.86 -10.30 -4.09
C THR A 17 16.39 -11.19 -5.21
N PHE A 18 17.66 -11.58 -5.15
CA PHE A 18 18.25 -12.48 -6.12
C PHE A 18 17.51 -13.81 -6.18
N PHE A 19 17.29 -14.49 -5.05
CA PHE A 19 16.60 -15.78 -5.02
C PHE A 19 15.08 -15.69 -5.26
N ASN A 20 14.42 -14.60 -4.90
CA ASN A 20 12.96 -14.45 -5.04
C ASN A 20 12.52 -13.86 -6.38
N MET A 21 13.35 -13.02 -7.01
CA MET A 21 12.99 -12.28 -8.24
C MET A 21 13.86 -12.62 -9.45
N VAL A 22 15.16 -12.90 -9.28
CA VAL A 22 16.08 -13.12 -10.41
C VAL A 22 16.20 -14.60 -10.74
N MET A 23 16.54 -15.42 -9.75
CA MET A 23 16.76 -16.87 -9.87
C MET A 23 15.56 -17.63 -10.47
N PRO A 24 14.29 -17.36 -10.08
CA PRO A 24 13.13 -18.07 -10.64
C PRO A 24 12.86 -17.74 -12.11
N ARG A 25 13.39 -16.62 -12.64
CA ARG A 25 13.33 -16.33 -14.08
C ARG A 25 14.30 -17.18 -14.88
N ALA A 26 15.43 -17.56 -14.28
CA ALA A 26 16.44 -18.41 -14.90
C ALA A 26 16.15 -19.91 -14.70
N VAL A 27 15.67 -20.30 -13.51
CA VAL A 27 15.34 -21.69 -13.15
C VAL A 27 13.96 -21.71 -12.48
N PRO A 28 12.87 -21.91 -13.23
CA PRO A 28 11.50 -21.78 -12.71
C PRO A 28 11.16 -22.75 -11.57
N TYR A 29 11.88 -23.86 -11.45
CA TYR A 29 11.64 -24.89 -10.42
C TYR A 29 12.40 -24.66 -9.10
N VAL A 30 13.28 -23.64 -8.99
CA VAL A 30 14.07 -23.46 -7.75
C VAL A 30 13.20 -23.26 -6.51
N LYS A 31 12.06 -22.59 -6.67
CA LYS A 31 11.15 -22.25 -5.55
C LYS A 31 10.50 -23.49 -4.96
N MET A 32 10.43 -24.61 -5.69
CA MET A 32 9.97 -25.90 -5.17
C MET A 32 11.01 -26.58 -4.26
N VAL A 33 12.30 -26.28 -4.44
CA VAL A 33 13.39 -26.90 -3.67
C VAL A 33 13.88 -25.99 -2.54
N PHE A 34 13.87 -24.67 -2.75
CA PHE A 34 14.26 -23.66 -1.77
C PHE A 34 13.19 -22.54 -1.70
N PRO A 35 12.17 -22.70 -0.85
CA PRO A 35 11.19 -21.64 -0.62
C PRO A 35 11.84 -20.52 0.21
N VAL A 36 12.39 -19.52 -0.47
CA VAL A 36 12.90 -18.30 0.18
C VAL A 36 11.72 -17.40 0.51
N ARG A 37 11.64 -16.95 1.76
CA ARG A 37 10.57 -16.05 2.21
C ARG A 37 10.78 -14.67 1.59
N LEU A 38 9.68 -14.03 1.21
CA LEU A 38 9.70 -12.64 0.71
C LEU A 38 9.89 -11.64 1.86
N ILE A 39 9.32 -11.96 3.02
CA ILE A 39 9.38 -11.14 4.23
C ILE A 39 10.26 -11.87 5.25
N ASP A 40 11.13 -11.12 5.91
CA ASP A 40 11.95 -11.64 6.99
C ASP A 40 11.09 -12.29 8.08
N LYS A 41 11.56 -13.41 8.63
CA LYS A 41 10.80 -14.18 9.62
C LYS A 41 10.50 -13.36 10.88
N ASP A 42 11.47 -12.61 11.38
CA ASP A 42 11.31 -11.79 12.59
C ASP A 42 10.30 -10.64 12.39
N VAL A 43 10.26 -10.06 11.18
CA VAL A 43 9.24 -9.07 10.79
C VAL A 43 7.86 -9.73 10.79
N ALA A 44 7.71 -10.87 10.10
CA ALA A 44 6.44 -11.58 10.03
C ALA A 44 5.93 -12.02 11.42
N ASP A 45 6.81 -12.58 12.24
CA ASP A 45 6.50 -13.04 13.60
C ASP A 45 6.06 -11.86 14.48
N PHE A 46 6.75 -10.72 14.42
CA PHE A 46 6.39 -9.52 15.18
C PHE A 46 5.01 -8.96 14.82
N PHE A 47 4.72 -8.80 13.53
CA PHE A 47 3.41 -8.25 13.11
C PHE A 47 2.27 -9.22 13.41
N THR A 48 2.52 -10.53 13.24
CA THR A 48 1.55 -11.56 13.58
C THR A 48 1.25 -11.58 15.08
N SER A 49 2.29 -11.62 15.93
CA SER A 49 2.12 -11.64 17.37
C SER A 49 1.43 -10.37 17.88
N THR A 50 1.83 -9.20 17.37
CA THR A 50 1.23 -7.91 17.74
C THR A 50 -0.26 -7.89 17.42
N PHE A 51 -0.67 -8.37 16.23
CA PHE A 51 -2.07 -8.43 15.84
C PHE A 51 -2.85 -9.42 16.73
N GLU A 52 -2.34 -10.63 16.93
CA GLU A 52 -2.98 -11.63 17.76
C GLU A 52 -3.15 -11.20 19.22
N GLU A 53 -2.12 -10.60 19.81
CA GLU A 53 -2.17 -10.04 21.16
C GLU A 53 -3.23 -8.94 21.26
N ASN A 54 -3.34 -8.08 20.24
CA ASN A 54 -4.35 -7.04 20.18
C ASN A 54 -5.77 -7.62 20.14
N VAL A 55 -6.00 -8.63 19.29
CA VAL A 55 -7.28 -9.35 19.20
C VAL A 55 -7.63 -10.03 20.52
N LYS A 56 -6.71 -10.84 21.07
CA LYS A 56 -6.90 -11.55 22.36
C LYS A 56 -7.22 -10.57 23.49
N TYR A 57 -6.52 -9.44 23.55
CA TYR A 57 -6.79 -8.39 24.53
C TYR A 57 -8.19 -7.80 24.36
N ARG A 58 -8.60 -7.46 23.14
CA ARG A 58 -9.93 -6.88 22.89
C ARG A 58 -11.07 -7.85 23.18
N GLU A 59 -10.93 -9.11 22.78
CA GLU A 59 -11.92 -10.16 23.07
C GLU A 59 -12.06 -10.38 24.60
N LYS A 60 -10.94 -10.51 25.32
CA LYS A 60 -10.95 -10.70 26.77
C LYS A 60 -11.56 -9.53 27.54
N ASN A 61 -11.24 -8.29 27.13
CA ASN A 61 -11.66 -7.08 27.83
C ASN A 61 -12.95 -6.46 27.25
N LYS A 62 -13.56 -7.07 26.22
CA LYS A 62 -14.75 -6.57 25.51
C LYS A 62 -14.58 -5.12 25.02
N VAL A 63 -13.39 -4.81 24.50
CA VAL A 63 -13.06 -3.47 23.99
C VAL A 63 -13.50 -3.36 22.53
N LEU A 64 -14.31 -2.35 22.24
CA LEU A 64 -14.73 -1.96 20.90
C LEU A 64 -14.17 -0.56 20.59
N ARG A 65 -13.43 -0.41 19.49
CA ARG A 65 -12.78 0.84 19.06
C ARG A 65 -13.29 1.38 17.71
N HIS A 66 -14.10 0.61 17.00
CA HIS A 66 -14.62 0.92 15.66
C HIS A 66 -13.51 1.20 14.62
N ASP A 67 -12.43 0.43 14.70
CA ASP A 67 -11.28 0.55 13.79
C ASP A 67 -11.18 -0.64 12.81
N PHE A 68 -10.12 -0.64 12.00
CA PHE A 68 -9.85 -1.70 11.04
C PHE A 68 -9.69 -3.10 11.66
N VAL A 69 -9.14 -3.19 12.88
CA VAL A 69 -8.99 -4.48 13.58
C VAL A 69 -10.37 -5.00 13.98
N ASP A 70 -11.27 -4.13 14.42
CA ASP A 70 -12.65 -4.53 14.73
C ASP A 70 -13.41 -4.99 13.49
N LEU A 71 -13.19 -4.36 12.33
CA LEU A 71 -13.75 -4.82 11.06
C LEU A 71 -13.25 -6.22 10.70
N LEU A 72 -11.96 -6.50 10.85
CA LEU A 72 -11.39 -7.83 10.62
C LEU A 72 -11.95 -8.88 11.58
N MET A 73 -12.11 -8.55 12.86
CA MET A 73 -12.74 -9.46 13.84
C MET A 73 -14.22 -9.71 13.52
N GLN A 74 -14.95 -8.70 13.05
CA GLN A 74 -16.34 -8.87 12.62
C GLN A 74 -16.45 -9.77 11.38
N LEU A 75 -15.53 -9.63 10.41
CA LEU A 75 -15.46 -10.50 9.23
C LEU A 75 -15.17 -11.96 9.61
N LYS A 76 -14.22 -12.19 10.52
CA LYS A 76 -13.95 -13.51 11.12
C LYS A 76 -15.21 -14.12 11.75
N ASN A 77 -15.93 -13.33 12.54
CA ASN A 77 -17.11 -13.83 13.25
C ASN A 77 -18.29 -14.15 12.30
N LYS A 78 -18.44 -13.41 11.20
CA LYS A 78 -19.40 -13.74 10.13
C LYS A 78 -19.04 -15.03 9.39
N SER A 79 -17.74 -15.35 9.26
CA SER A 79 -17.26 -16.62 8.68
C SER A 79 -17.78 -17.87 9.37
N ASN A 80 -18.01 -17.79 10.69
CA ASN A 80 -18.49 -18.93 11.46
C ASN A 80 -20.01 -19.15 11.29
N ALA A 81 -20.70 -18.21 10.63
CA ALA A 81 -22.15 -18.25 10.38
C ALA A 81 -22.51 -18.50 8.91
N ASP A 82 -21.68 -18.07 7.94
CA ASP A 82 -21.88 -18.23 6.48
C ASP A 82 -20.56 -18.57 5.75
N THR A 83 -20.62 -19.29 4.63
CA THR A 83 -19.46 -19.75 3.81
C THR A 83 -18.64 -18.65 3.11
N GLU A 84 -18.84 -17.38 3.45
CA GLU A 84 -18.20 -16.21 2.81
C GLU A 84 -17.25 -15.43 3.74
N GLY A 85 -16.73 -16.04 4.80
CA GLY A 85 -15.79 -15.34 5.69
C GLY A 85 -14.32 -15.67 5.47
N ILE A 86 -13.47 -14.92 6.20
CA ILE A 86 -12.01 -15.00 6.11
C ILE A 86 -11.50 -15.89 7.25
N ASP A 87 -10.62 -16.83 6.92
CA ASP A 87 -9.95 -17.68 7.89
C ASP A 87 -9.23 -16.84 8.96
N ALA A 88 -9.33 -17.27 10.22
CA ALA A 88 -8.68 -16.59 11.34
C ALA A 88 -7.17 -16.45 11.13
N ASP A 89 -6.55 -17.44 10.49
CA ASP A 89 -5.13 -17.47 10.19
C ASP A 89 -4.71 -16.43 9.13
N ILE A 90 -5.66 -15.91 8.35
CA ILE A 90 -5.43 -14.90 7.30
C ILE A 90 -5.52 -13.47 7.85
N LEU A 91 -6.18 -13.24 8.99
CA LEU A 91 -6.38 -11.89 9.53
C LEU A 91 -5.08 -11.14 9.83
N PRO A 92 -4.05 -11.75 10.47
CA PRO A 92 -2.79 -11.07 10.69
C PRO A 92 -2.11 -10.68 9.37
N ALA A 93 -2.21 -11.54 8.35
CA ALA A 93 -1.68 -11.25 7.02
C ALA A 93 -2.41 -10.09 6.34
N GLN A 94 -3.74 -10.01 6.46
CA GLN A 94 -4.51 -8.86 5.94
C GLN A 94 -4.13 -7.57 6.66
N ALA A 95 -4.05 -7.60 7.99
CA ALA A 95 -3.60 -6.46 8.78
C ALA A 95 -2.20 -5.98 8.37
N PHE A 96 -1.30 -6.92 8.13
CA PHE A 96 0.05 -6.63 7.68
C PHE A 96 0.08 -6.00 6.28
N VAL A 97 -0.67 -6.54 5.30
CA VAL A 97 -0.72 -5.98 3.94
C VAL A 97 -1.31 -4.56 3.93
N PHE A 98 -2.39 -4.31 4.69
CA PHE A 98 -2.95 -2.96 4.82
C PHE A 98 -1.96 -1.97 5.45
N PHE A 99 -1.23 -2.41 6.48
CA PHE A 99 -0.17 -1.61 7.07
C PHE A 99 0.91 -1.28 6.04
N LEU A 100 1.44 -2.27 5.32
CA LEU A 100 2.47 -2.06 4.29
C LEU A 100 1.99 -1.07 3.22
N ALA A 101 0.81 -1.33 2.63
CA ALA A 101 0.26 -0.53 1.55
C ALA A 101 0.04 0.94 1.97
N GLY A 102 -0.40 1.19 3.20
CA GLY A 102 -0.64 2.55 3.72
C GLY A 102 0.61 3.25 4.26
N PHE A 103 1.60 2.52 4.75
CA PHE A 103 2.78 3.09 5.41
C PHE A 103 3.81 3.62 4.41
N GLU A 104 4.28 2.78 3.49
CA GLU A 104 5.41 3.16 2.62
C GLU A 104 5.00 4.16 1.54
N THR A 105 3.83 3.96 0.94
CA THR A 105 3.32 4.85 -0.11
C THR A 105 3.11 6.26 0.43
N SER A 106 2.39 6.39 1.55
CA SER A 106 2.12 7.68 2.18
C SER A 106 3.39 8.35 2.70
N SER A 107 4.28 7.59 3.36
CA SER A 107 5.51 8.19 3.91
C SER A 107 6.49 8.64 2.82
N SER A 108 6.59 7.90 1.72
CA SER A 108 7.37 8.30 0.54
C SER A 108 6.78 9.54 -0.12
N THR A 109 5.47 9.57 -0.37
CA THR A 109 4.79 10.74 -0.91
C THR A 109 4.99 11.97 -0.03
N LEU A 110 4.81 11.86 1.29
CA LEU A 110 5.04 12.96 2.23
C LEU A 110 6.50 13.44 2.20
N GLY A 111 7.46 12.52 2.11
CA GLY A 111 8.88 12.87 1.97
C GLY A 111 9.15 13.70 0.71
N ASN A 112 8.55 13.31 -0.42
CA ASN A 112 8.66 14.05 -1.67
C ASN A 112 7.93 15.41 -1.61
N VAL A 113 6.72 15.48 -1.02
CA VAL A 113 5.98 16.73 -0.83
C VAL A 113 6.82 17.72 -0.03
N MET A 114 7.38 17.28 1.10
CA MET A 114 8.22 18.15 1.94
C MET A 114 9.47 18.63 1.20
N THR A 115 10.04 17.78 0.34
CA THR A 115 11.21 18.11 -0.47
C THR A 115 10.86 19.16 -1.53
N GLU A 116 9.77 18.97 -2.28
CA GLU A 116 9.30 19.92 -3.29
C GLU A 116 8.92 21.27 -2.67
N LEU A 117 8.25 21.27 -1.52
CA LEU A 117 7.94 22.49 -0.78
C LEU A 117 9.19 23.20 -0.23
N ALA A 118 10.29 22.49 0.03
CA ALA A 118 11.54 23.10 0.45
C ALA A 118 12.24 23.81 -0.72
N TYR A 119 12.12 23.28 -1.95
CA TYR A 119 12.68 23.89 -3.15
C TYR A 119 11.81 25.02 -3.74
N ASN A 120 10.49 24.97 -3.53
CA ASN A 120 9.53 25.92 -4.10
C ASN A 120 8.84 26.75 -2.99
N GLN A 121 9.53 27.79 -2.50
CA GLN A 121 9.06 28.58 -1.36
C GLN A 121 7.77 29.36 -1.62
N ASP A 122 7.55 29.82 -2.85
CA ASP A 122 6.31 30.46 -3.27
C ASP A 122 5.10 29.51 -3.16
N VAL A 123 5.27 28.25 -3.55
CA VAL A 123 4.27 27.19 -3.38
C VAL A 123 4.04 26.88 -1.91
N GLN A 124 5.13 26.81 -1.11
CA GLN A 124 5.06 26.61 0.33
C GLN A 124 4.26 27.71 1.04
N ASP A 125 4.54 28.97 0.73
CA ASP A 125 3.85 30.11 1.33
C ASP A 125 2.37 30.11 0.96
N LYS A 126 2.06 29.78 -0.30
CA LYS A 126 0.68 29.70 -0.78
C LYS A 126 -0.12 28.58 -0.12
N VAL A 127 0.44 27.37 0.01
CA VAL A 127 -0.24 26.26 0.70
C VAL A 127 -0.38 26.53 2.19
N ARG A 128 0.64 27.13 2.83
CA ARG A 128 0.56 27.54 4.24
C ARG A 128 -0.53 28.59 4.45
N ALA A 129 -0.66 29.57 3.56
CA ALA A 129 -1.72 30.57 3.61
C ALA A 129 -3.12 29.93 3.47
N GLU A 130 -3.29 28.94 2.59
CA GLU A 130 -4.53 28.17 2.49
C GLU A 130 -4.84 27.44 3.81
N VAL A 131 -3.89 26.68 4.34
CA VAL A 131 -4.05 25.93 5.60
C VAL A 131 -4.47 26.86 6.73
N GLN A 132 -3.79 28.00 6.90
CA GLN A 132 -4.13 28.95 7.96
C GLN A 132 -5.53 29.55 7.76
N ARG A 133 -5.90 29.90 6.53
CA ARG A 133 -7.23 30.43 6.20
C ARG A 133 -8.33 29.43 6.54
N VAL A 134 -8.16 28.17 6.14
CA VAL A 134 -9.13 27.10 6.39
C VAL A 134 -9.22 26.77 7.88
N LEU A 135 -8.09 26.63 8.58
CA LEU A 135 -8.11 26.40 10.03
C LEU A 135 -8.78 27.54 10.79
N ASN A 136 -8.54 28.80 10.41
CA ASN A 136 -9.19 29.95 11.03
C ASN A 136 -10.73 29.91 10.82
N LYS A 137 -11.19 29.51 9.62
CA LYS A 137 -12.61 29.33 9.33
C LYS A 137 -13.26 28.26 10.22
N HIS A 138 -12.51 27.19 10.53
CA HIS A 138 -12.97 26.05 11.34
C HIS A 138 -12.60 26.15 12.83
N GLY A 139 -12.34 27.36 13.33
CA GLY A 139 -12.08 27.60 14.76
C GLY A 139 -10.79 26.96 15.29
N GLY A 140 -9.81 26.73 14.41
CA GLY A 140 -8.53 26.08 14.71
C GLY A 140 -8.58 24.56 14.74
N ASN A 141 -9.73 23.94 14.45
CA ASN A 141 -9.89 22.49 14.50
C ASN A 141 -9.58 21.84 13.15
N ILE A 142 -8.84 20.73 13.19
CA ILE A 142 -8.64 19.85 12.03
C ILE A 142 -9.83 18.86 12.00
N SER A 143 -10.92 19.27 11.35
CA SER A 143 -12.08 18.41 11.10
C SER A 143 -12.07 17.83 9.68
N TYR A 144 -12.97 16.89 9.40
CA TYR A 144 -13.15 16.34 8.05
C TYR A 144 -13.52 17.44 7.04
N GLU A 145 -14.41 18.34 7.45
CA GLU A 145 -14.85 19.49 6.65
C GLU A 145 -13.71 20.47 6.40
N ALA A 146 -12.85 20.71 7.41
CA ALA A 146 -11.66 21.52 7.24
C ALA A 146 -10.70 20.90 6.20
N LEU A 147 -10.43 19.60 6.31
CA LEU A 147 -9.56 18.90 5.36
C LEU A 147 -10.10 18.93 3.93
N SER A 148 -11.42 18.80 3.75
CA SER A 148 -12.05 18.85 2.42
C SER A 148 -11.95 20.21 1.71
N GLU A 149 -11.62 21.27 2.44
CA GLU A 149 -11.47 22.63 1.89
C GLU A 149 -10.01 22.98 1.49
N LEU A 150 -9.06 22.07 1.71
CA LEU A 150 -7.64 22.27 1.40
C LEU A 150 -7.32 21.91 -0.06
N THR A 151 -7.98 22.60 -0.99
CA THR A 151 -7.87 22.31 -2.44
C THR A 151 -6.45 22.48 -2.98
N TYR A 152 -5.72 23.52 -2.57
CA TYR A 152 -4.36 23.74 -3.05
C TYR A 152 -3.37 22.74 -2.43
N MET A 153 -3.57 22.33 -1.18
CA MET A 153 -2.80 21.22 -0.59
C MET A 153 -2.99 19.92 -1.39
N GLU A 154 -4.23 19.59 -1.76
CA GLU A 154 -4.53 18.42 -2.60
C GLU A 154 -3.79 18.51 -3.94
N GLN A 155 -3.81 19.68 -4.60
CA GLN A 155 -3.04 19.91 -5.83
C GLN A 155 -1.53 19.73 -5.65
N VAL A 156 -0.96 20.15 -4.51
CA VAL A 156 0.46 19.94 -4.21
C VAL A 156 0.79 18.45 -4.07
N ILE A 157 -0.09 17.70 -3.39
CA ILE A 157 0.06 16.24 -3.25
C ILE A 157 -0.05 15.56 -4.61
N ASP A 158 -1.03 15.93 -5.42
CA ASP A 158 -1.23 15.39 -6.77
C ASP A 158 -0.06 15.68 -7.71
N GLU A 159 0.45 16.91 -7.71
CA GLU A 159 1.61 17.28 -8.54
C GLU A 159 2.87 16.55 -8.08
N THR A 160 3.03 16.34 -6.77
CA THR A 160 4.12 15.52 -6.24
C THR A 160 3.98 14.06 -6.69
N MET A 161 2.79 13.48 -6.66
CA MET A 161 2.55 12.11 -7.14
C MET A 161 2.67 11.99 -8.67
N ARG A 162 2.42 13.08 -9.42
CA ARG A 162 2.67 13.15 -10.87
C ARG A 162 4.17 13.06 -11.19
N LEU A 163 5.02 13.69 -10.37
CA LEU A 163 6.48 13.67 -10.53
C LEU A 163 7.12 12.40 -9.94
N TYR A 164 6.63 11.97 -8.78
CA TYR A 164 7.20 10.88 -7.98
C TYR A 164 6.11 9.90 -7.54
N PRO A 165 5.54 9.11 -8.47
CA PRO A 165 4.48 8.16 -8.15
C PRO A 165 5.02 7.06 -7.21
N ALA A 166 4.42 6.93 -6.02
CA ALA A 166 4.82 5.95 -5.01
C ALA A 166 4.74 4.48 -5.51
N ALA A 167 3.85 4.21 -6.46
CA ALA A 167 3.75 2.94 -7.17
C ALA A 167 3.70 3.18 -8.68
N SER A 168 4.87 3.22 -9.33
CA SER A 168 4.99 3.63 -10.73
C SER A 168 4.68 2.54 -11.76
N ASN A 169 4.54 1.28 -11.33
CA ASN A 169 4.32 0.15 -12.25
C ASN A 169 3.17 -0.73 -11.75
N MET A 170 2.27 -1.06 -12.66
CA MET A 170 1.26 -2.09 -12.49
C MET A 170 1.49 -3.21 -13.49
N VAL A 171 1.62 -4.45 -12.99
CA VAL A 171 1.80 -5.62 -13.85
C VAL A 171 0.46 -6.32 -14.07
N ARG A 172 0.19 -6.72 -15.32
CA ARG A 172 -0.94 -7.57 -15.73
C ARG A 172 -0.42 -8.74 -16.57
N MET A 173 -1.22 -9.79 -16.68
CA MET A 173 -0.98 -10.91 -17.60
C MET A 173 -2.24 -11.09 -18.46
N THR A 174 -2.05 -11.23 -19.78
CA THR A 174 -3.16 -11.47 -20.69
C THR A 174 -3.71 -12.89 -20.48
N ASN A 175 -5.00 -12.99 -20.16
CA ASN A 175 -5.67 -14.28 -20.03
C ASN A 175 -6.07 -14.86 -21.39
N ASP A 176 -6.28 -14.00 -22.39
CA ASP A 176 -6.59 -14.33 -23.78
C ASP A 176 -5.95 -13.30 -24.72
N ASP A 177 -5.98 -13.56 -26.03
CA ASP A 177 -5.51 -12.61 -27.02
C ASP A 177 -6.34 -11.31 -26.94
N TYR A 178 -5.65 -10.18 -26.77
CA TYR A 178 -6.28 -8.88 -26.55
C TYR A 178 -5.92 -7.91 -27.67
N VAL A 179 -6.93 -7.41 -28.39
CA VAL A 179 -6.74 -6.39 -29.43
C VAL A 179 -6.69 -5.02 -28.77
N LEU A 180 -5.57 -4.32 -28.91
CA LEU A 180 -5.41 -2.96 -28.41
C LEU A 180 -6.37 -2.01 -29.13
N PRO A 181 -6.90 -0.99 -28.44
CA PRO A 181 -7.77 0.03 -29.04
C PRO A 181 -7.02 1.00 -29.98
N THR A 182 -5.75 0.72 -30.27
CA THR A 182 -4.88 1.49 -31.16
C THR A 182 -4.42 0.65 -32.33
N THR A 183 -4.21 1.31 -33.48
CA THR A 183 -3.56 0.69 -34.63
C THR A 183 -2.06 0.62 -34.40
N GLY A 184 -1.45 -0.51 -34.72
CA GLY A 184 0.00 -0.68 -34.74
C GLY A 184 0.64 0.25 -35.77
N ALA A 185 1.96 0.41 -35.67
CA ALA A 185 2.74 1.25 -36.60
C ALA A 185 2.62 0.81 -38.07
N ASP A 186 2.15 -0.41 -38.32
CA ASP A 186 1.88 -1.02 -39.63
C ASP A 186 0.43 -0.82 -40.12
N GLY A 187 -0.39 -0.06 -39.39
CA GLY A 187 -1.80 0.19 -39.71
C GLY A 187 -2.73 -1.00 -39.44
N LYS A 188 -2.24 -2.07 -38.81
CA LYS A 188 -3.04 -3.24 -38.42
C LYS A 188 -3.44 -3.16 -36.94
N PRO A 189 -4.51 -3.85 -36.51
CA PRO A 189 -4.83 -3.94 -35.09
C PRO A 189 -3.66 -4.56 -34.32
N ALA A 190 -3.15 -3.86 -33.31
CA ALA A 190 -2.09 -4.40 -32.46
C ALA A 190 -2.70 -5.42 -31.49
N VAL A 191 -2.20 -6.65 -31.50
CA VAL A 191 -2.72 -7.74 -30.65
C VAL A 191 -1.67 -8.12 -29.62
N LEU A 192 -2.08 -8.18 -28.36
CA LEU A 192 -1.32 -8.77 -27.26
C LEU A 192 -1.69 -10.25 -27.14
N PRO A 193 -0.77 -11.19 -27.41
CA PRO A 193 -1.06 -12.61 -27.28
C PRO A 193 -1.37 -13.01 -25.84
N LYS A 194 -2.11 -14.11 -25.66
CA LYS A 194 -2.32 -14.78 -24.38
C LYS A 194 -1.01 -15.12 -23.66
N GLY A 195 -0.97 -14.93 -22.34
CA GLY A 195 0.16 -15.26 -21.48
C GLY A 195 1.29 -14.22 -21.44
N VAL A 196 1.09 -13.06 -22.06
CA VAL A 196 2.08 -11.97 -22.07
C VAL A 196 1.91 -11.07 -20.85
N LYS A 197 3.04 -10.67 -20.24
CA LYS A 197 3.07 -9.69 -19.16
C LYS A 197 3.03 -8.27 -19.74
N VAL A 198 2.10 -7.48 -19.25
CA VAL A 198 1.93 -6.06 -19.59
C VAL A 198 2.30 -5.24 -18.37
N ILE A 199 3.09 -4.20 -18.56
CA ILE A 199 3.43 -3.22 -17.52
C ILE A 199 2.79 -1.90 -17.92
N ILE A 200 2.01 -1.33 -17.01
CA ILE A 200 1.32 -0.05 -17.12
C ILE A 200 1.95 0.92 -16.12
#